data_AF-A0AAW2IJ41-F1
#
_entry.id   AF-A0AAW2IJ41-F1
#
_cell.length_a   1.000
_cell.length_b   1.000
_cell.length_c   1.000
_cell.angle_alpha   90.00
_cell.angle_beta   90.00
_cell.angle_gamma   90.00
#
_symmetry.space_group_name_H-M   'P 1'
#
loop_
_entity.id
_entity.type
_entity.pdbx_description
1 polymer ?
#
loop_
_entity_poly.entity_id
_entity_poly.type
_entity_poly.pdbx_seq_one_letter_code
_entity_poly.pdbx_strand_id
1 'polypeptide(L)'
;IGATGAEYIADMLKYNSTISSLDLRANGLRDEVCLFALSFRGAICLARSLKVVNEALTSLNLGFNEIRDEGAFAIAQALKANEDVRLTSLNLMNNNSSPNWDRVLLQMPATMYTR
;
A
#
# COMPACT_ATOMS: atom_id res chain seq x y z
N ILE A 1 8.45 -11.77 1.74
CA ILE A 1 7.02 -12.02 2.07
C ILE A 1 6.24 -12.35 0.80
N GLY A 2 6.46 -11.61 -0.30
CA GLY A 2 5.76 -11.86 -1.56
C GLY A 2 4.30 -11.42 -1.51
N ALA A 3 3.57 -11.57 -2.61
CA ALA A 3 2.17 -11.16 -2.69
C ALA A 3 1.25 -11.96 -1.74
N THR A 4 1.51 -13.25 -1.54
CA THR A 4 0.70 -14.09 -0.62
C THR A 4 0.84 -13.63 0.83
N GLY A 5 2.06 -13.30 1.27
CA GLY A 5 2.24 -12.76 2.60
C GLY A 5 1.67 -11.35 2.76
N ALA A 6 1.67 -10.54 1.69
CA ALA A 6 0.99 -9.24 1.67
C ALA A 6 -0.52 -9.38 1.90
N GLU A 7 -1.14 -10.43 1.37
CA GLU A 7 -2.56 -10.73 1.56
C GLU A 7 -2.88 -11.05 3.02
N TYR A 8 -2.06 -11.88 3.68
CA TYR A 8 -2.23 -12.15 5.11
C TYR A 8 -2.05 -10.90 5.98
N ILE A 9 -1.09 -10.04 5.64
CA ILE A 9 -0.88 -8.77 6.34
C ILE A 9 -2.04 -7.82 6.10
N ALA A 10 -2.56 -7.75 4.87
CA ALA A 10 -3.73 -6.96 4.56
C ALA A 10 -4.93 -7.43 5.39
N ASP A 11 -5.14 -8.73 5.50
CA ASP A 11 -6.25 -9.25 6.30
C ASP A 11 -6.05 -8.97 7.80
N MET A 12 -4.83 -9.15 8.32
CA MET A 12 -4.48 -8.77 9.68
C MET A 12 -4.74 -7.28 9.95
N LEU A 13 -4.39 -6.40 9.02
CA LEU A 13 -4.60 -4.95 9.14
C LEU A 13 -6.08 -4.54 9.20
N LYS A 14 -7.02 -5.34 8.68
CA LYS A 14 -8.46 -5.02 8.81
C LYS A 14 -8.96 -5.14 10.25
N TYR A 15 -8.39 -6.09 11.00
CA TYR A 15 -8.80 -6.40 12.36
C TYR A 15 -7.82 -5.88 13.41
N ASN A 16 -6.67 -5.37 12.98
CA ASN A 16 -5.67 -4.79 13.86
C ASN A 16 -6.17 -3.49 14.51
N SER A 17 -6.12 -3.46 15.84
CA SER A 17 -6.42 -2.27 16.66
C SER A 17 -5.24 -1.81 17.51
N THR A 18 -4.05 -2.41 17.35
CA THR A 18 -2.90 -2.15 18.23
C THR A 18 -1.64 -1.70 17.49
N ILE A 19 -1.38 -2.23 16.29
CA ILE A 19 -0.19 -1.84 15.51
C ILE A 19 -0.38 -0.43 14.97
N SER A 20 0.49 0.47 15.41
CA SER A 20 0.52 1.87 14.97
C SER A 20 1.54 2.15 13.88
N SER A 21 2.65 1.41 13.84
CA SER A 21 3.67 1.52 12.81
C SER A 21 3.98 0.16 12.24
N LEU A 22 3.97 0.06 10.91
CA LEU A 22 4.27 -1.17 10.19
C LEU A 22 5.33 -0.91 9.12
N ASP A 23 6.46 -1.60 9.23
CA ASP A 23 7.51 -1.57 8.20
C ASP A 23 7.49 -2.85 7.37
N LEU A 24 7.14 -2.71 6.10
CA LEU A 24 7.17 -3.77 5.09
C LEU A 24 8.20 -3.47 3.99
N ARG A 25 9.22 -2.64 4.23
CA ARG A 25 10.26 -2.36 3.24
C ARG A 25 10.95 -3.63 2.74
N ALA A 26 11.26 -3.70 1.45
CA ALA A 26 12.04 -4.79 0.85
C ALA A 26 11.46 -6.20 1.07
N ASN A 27 10.13 -6.32 1.02
CA ASN A 27 9.40 -7.57 1.24
C ASN A 27 8.87 -8.24 -0.03
N GLY A 28 9.13 -7.66 -1.20
CA GLY A 28 8.73 -8.19 -2.50
C GLY A 28 7.21 -8.12 -2.70
N LEU A 29 6.58 -6.99 -2.35
CA LEU A 29 5.14 -6.75 -2.57
C LEU A 29 4.81 -6.42 -4.04
N ARG A 30 5.73 -6.76 -4.96
CA ARG A 30 5.68 -6.43 -6.38
C ARG A 30 4.38 -6.92 -7.01
N ASP A 31 3.86 -6.13 -7.93
CA ASP A 31 2.74 -6.54 -8.78
C ASP A 31 3.31 -7.39 -9.93
N GLU A 32 3.32 -8.72 -9.75
CA GLU A 32 3.80 -9.63 -10.78
C GLU A 32 2.65 -10.10 -11.66
N VAL A 33 2.80 -9.89 -12.96
CA VAL A 33 1.88 -10.39 -13.98
C VAL A 33 2.47 -11.71 -14.49
N CYS A 34 1.99 -12.83 -13.96
CA CYS A 34 2.28 -14.15 -14.54
C CYS A 34 1.32 -14.45 -15.70
N LEU A 35 1.85 -15.11 -16.74
CA LEU A 35 1.13 -15.52 -17.97
C LEU A 35 -0.10 -16.43 -17.70
N PHE A 36 -0.15 -17.06 -16.53
CA PHE A 36 -1.35 -17.70 -15.98
C PHE A 36 -1.90 -16.79 -14.88
N ALA A 37 -3.12 -16.28 -15.07
CA ALA A 37 -3.74 -15.17 -14.35
C ALA A 37 -4.02 -15.38 -12.84
N LEU A 38 -3.02 -15.74 -12.04
CA LEU A 38 -3.01 -15.49 -10.59
C LEU A 38 -2.12 -14.26 -10.39
N SER A 39 -2.68 -13.09 -10.67
CA SER A 39 -1.95 -11.83 -10.55
C SER A 39 -1.54 -11.64 -9.08
N PHE A 40 -0.26 -11.80 -8.79
CA PHE A 40 0.34 -11.62 -7.47
C PHE A 40 0.42 -10.12 -7.19
N ARG A 41 -0.70 -9.54 -6.75
CA ARG A 41 -0.89 -8.09 -6.57
C ARG A 41 -0.82 -7.70 -5.10
N GLY A 42 0.34 -7.92 -4.47
CA GLY A 42 0.52 -7.71 -3.04
C GLY A 42 0.14 -6.29 -2.58
N ALA A 43 0.52 -5.29 -3.37
CA ALA A 43 0.16 -3.90 -3.12
C ALA A 43 -1.36 -3.64 -3.22
N ILE A 44 -2.06 -4.30 -4.14
CA ILE A 44 -3.52 -4.16 -4.29
C ILE A 44 -4.27 -4.84 -3.15
N CYS A 45 -3.77 -5.98 -2.65
CA CYS A 45 -4.32 -6.61 -1.46
C CYS A 45 -4.23 -5.67 -0.25
N LEU A 46 -3.06 -5.04 -0.03
CA LEU A 46 -2.87 -4.03 1.01
C LEU A 46 -3.77 -2.81 0.81
N ALA A 47 -3.96 -2.36 -0.43
CA ALA A 47 -4.90 -1.28 -0.72
C ALA A 47 -6.32 -1.61 -0.25
N ARG A 48 -6.79 -2.84 -0.49
CA ARG A 48 -8.14 -3.26 -0.07
C ARG A 48 -8.32 -3.22 1.44
N SER A 49 -7.29 -3.53 2.22
CA SER A 49 -7.36 -3.41 3.69
C SER A 49 -7.27 -1.97 4.16
N LEU A 50 -6.46 -1.13 3.51
CA LEU A 50 -6.32 0.30 3.85
C LEU A 50 -7.60 1.11 3.58
N LYS A 51 -8.50 0.60 2.74
CA LYS A 51 -9.84 1.17 2.55
C LYS A 51 -10.73 1.00 3.78
N VAL A 52 -10.45 0.01 4.62
CA VAL A 52 -11.15 -0.19 5.89
C VAL A 52 -10.53 0.73 6.93
N VAL A 53 -11.35 1.29 7.82
CA VAL A 53 -10.87 2.11 8.93
C VAL A 53 -9.99 1.25 9.83
N ASN A 54 -8.70 1.59 9.89
CA ASN A 54 -7.81 1.12 10.93
C ASN A 54 -7.56 2.27 11.91
N GLU A 55 -8.02 2.12 13.15
CA GLU A 55 -7.95 3.19 14.14
C GLU A 55 -6.56 3.39 14.75
N ALA A 56 -5.69 2.38 14.61
CA ALA A 56 -4.38 2.31 15.25
C ALA A 56 -3.24 2.69 14.31
N LEU A 57 -3.30 2.29 13.04
CA LEU A 57 -2.20 2.43 12.09
C LEU A 57 -1.99 3.90 11.69
N THR A 58 -0.86 4.47 12.07
CA THR A 58 -0.44 5.86 11.79
C THR A 58 0.73 5.94 10.82
N SER A 59 1.56 4.90 10.73
CA SER A 59 2.73 4.87 9.82
C SER A 59 2.87 3.54 9.09
N LEU A 60 3.12 3.61 7.77
CA LEU A 60 3.32 2.45 6.90
C LEU A 60 4.51 2.67 5.98
N ASN A 61 5.49 1.78 6.01
CA ASN A 61 6.64 1.80 5.11
C ASN A 61 6.55 0.67 4.10
N LEU A 62 6.41 1.00 2.82
CA LEU A 62 6.38 0.05 1.71
C LEU A 62 7.56 0.25 0.76
N GLY A 63 8.63 0.94 1.16
CA GLY A 63 9.75 1.22 0.27
C GLY A 63 10.41 -0.06 -0.30
N PHE A 64 11.09 0.06 -1.44
CA PHE A 64 11.88 -1.04 -2.02
C PHE A 64 11.09 -2.34 -2.26
N ASN A 65 9.81 -2.26 -2.62
CA ASN A 65 8.95 -3.42 -2.85
C ASN A 65 8.62 -3.68 -4.33
N GLU A 66 9.20 -2.89 -5.26
CA GLU A 66 8.91 -2.96 -6.69
C GLU A 66 7.39 -2.83 -7.00
N ILE A 67 6.68 -2.02 -6.22
CA ILE A 67 5.26 -1.73 -6.44
C ILE A 67 5.10 -0.98 -7.76
N ARG A 68 4.26 -1.48 -8.67
CA ARG A 68 4.02 -0.86 -9.97
C ARG A 68 2.91 0.20 -9.86
N ASP A 69 2.72 0.96 -10.93
CA ASP A 69 1.72 2.03 -11.00
C ASP A 69 0.32 1.58 -10.57
N GLU A 70 -0.10 0.37 -10.97
CA GLU A 70 -1.43 -0.16 -10.63
C GLU A 70 -1.60 -0.37 -9.13
N GLY A 71 -0.63 -0.99 -8.45
CA GLY A 71 -0.67 -1.19 -7.00
C GLY A 71 -0.54 0.11 -6.23
N ALA A 72 0.35 1.00 -6.66
CA ALA A 72 0.52 2.30 -6.04
C ALA A 72 -0.75 3.17 -6.16
N PHE A 73 -1.40 3.14 -7.34
CA PHE A 73 -2.68 3.82 -7.59
C PHE A 73 -3.82 3.24 -6.75
N ALA A 74 -3.87 1.91 -6.59
CA ALA A 74 -4.85 1.26 -5.72
C ALA A 74 -4.69 1.71 -4.26
N ILE A 75 -3.44 1.75 -3.75
CA ILE A 75 -3.15 2.24 -2.39
C ILE A 75 -3.61 3.70 -2.24
N ALA A 76 -3.27 4.56 -3.19
CA ALA A 76 -3.67 5.97 -3.15
C ALA A 76 -5.19 6.14 -3.12
N GLN A 77 -5.93 5.42 -3.98
CA GLN A 77 -7.39 5.45 -3.98
C GLN A 77 -8.01 4.92 -2.69
N ALA A 78 -7.46 3.83 -2.13
CA ALA A 78 -7.96 3.27 -0.89
C ALA A 78 -7.85 4.26 0.27
N LEU A 79 -6.72 4.96 0.36
CA LEU A 79 -6.48 5.97 1.38
C LEU A 79 -7.35 7.21 1.17
N LYS A 80 -7.60 7.61 -0.09
CA LYS A 80 -8.51 8.72 -0.42
C LYS A 80 -9.98 8.39 -0.11
N ALA A 81 -10.38 7.13 -0.26
CA ALA A 81 -11.74 6.68 0.03
C ALA A 81 -11.98 6.44 1.54
N ASN A 82 -10.93 6.42 2.34
CA ASN A 82 -11.00 6.24 3.79
C ASN A 82 -11.00 7.62 4.46
N GLU A 83 -12.19 8.15 4.73
CA GLU A 83 -12.38 9.51 5.29
C GLU A 83 -11.81 9.64 6.72
N ASP A 84 -11.78 8.54 7.48
CA ASP A 84 -11.28 8.46 8.85
C ASP A 84 -9.86 7.86 8.93
N VAL A 85 -9.09 7.95 7.84
CA VAL A 85 -7.74 7.38 7.80
C VAL A 85 -6.83 8.04 8.85
N ARG A 86 -6.36 7.23 9.81
CA ARG A 86 -5.42 7.63 10.87
C ARG A 86 -3.96 7.64 10.41
N LEU A 87 -3.69 7.05 9.25
CA LEU A 87 -2.38 7.00 8.64
C LEU A 87 -1.93 8.44 8.30
N THR A 88 -0.80 8.85 8.85
CA THR A 88 -0.20 10.18 8.62
C THR A 88 1.12 10.09 7.85
N SER A 89 1.72 8.90 7.80
CA SER A 89 2.99 8.68 7.13
C SER A 89 2.93 7.43 6.26
N LEU A 90 3.19 7.59 4.96
CA LEU A 90 3.32 6.50 4.01
C LEU A 90 4.62 6.66 3.21
N ASN A 91 5.52 5.68 3.34
CA ASN A 91 6.77 5.67 2.58
C ASN A 91 6.65 4.71 1.38
N LEU A 92 6.76 5.25 0.17
CA LEU A 92 6.81 4.48 -1.09
C LEU A 92 8.15 4.61 -1.82
N MET A 93 9.21 5.07 -1.15
CA MET A 93 10.54 5.29 -1.75
C MET A 93 11.08 4.04 -2.44
N ASN A 94 11.76 4.22 -3.57
CA ASN A 94 12.35 3.14 -4.36
C ASN A 94 11.34 2.04 -4.79
N ASN A 95 10.05 2.39 -4.93
CA ASN A 95 9.10 1.63 -5.73
C ASN A 95 8.94 2.22 -7.15
N ASN A 96 9.37 3.46 -7.34
CA ASN A 96 9.22 4.21 -8.58
C ASN A 96 10.25 3.78 -9.63
N SER A 97 9.77 3.19 -10.72
CA SER A 97 10.51 3.00 -11.98
C SER A 97 9.73 3.49 -13.20
N SER A 98 8.57 4.13 -13.02
CA SER A 98 7.59 4.37 -14.09
C SER A 98 7.21 5.85 -14.23
N PRO A 99 7.06 6.36 -15.47
CA PRO A 99 6.73 7.77 -15.72
C PRO A 99 5.35 8.21 -15.20
N ASN A 100 4.46 7.28 -14.83
CA ASN A 100 3.14 7.65 -14.31
C ASN A 100 3.10 7.80 -12.79
N TRP A 101 4.22 7.62 -12.09
CA TRP A 101 4.28 7.68 -10.64
C TRP A 101 3.80 9.03 -10.09
N ASP A 102 4.03 10.13 -10.81
CA ASP A 102 3.54 11.46 -10.45
C ASP A 102 2.00 11.53 -10.38
N ARG A 103 1.30 10.74 -11.20
CA ARG A 103 -0.17 10.66 -11.17
C ARG A 103 -0.69 9.91 -9.95
N VAL A 104 0.10 9.01 -9.37
CA VAL A 104 -0.24 8.34 -8.12
C VAL A 104 -0.23 9.34 -6.97
N LEU A 105 0.76 10.24 -6.93
CA LEU A 105 0.86 11.29 -5.92
C LEU A 105 -0.37 12.21 -5.92
N LEU A 106 -0.93 12.49 -7.10
CA LEU A 106 -2.17 13.28 -7.24
C LEU A 106 -3.42 12.59 -6.68
N GLN A 107 -3.39 11.27 -6.48
CA GLN A 107 -4.52 10.54 -5.89
C GLN A 107 -4.40 10.36 -4.39
N MET A 108 -3.27 10.71 -3.77
CA MET A 108 -3.11 10.56 -2.33
C MET A 108 -3.95 11.59 -1.57
N PRO A 109 -4.44 11.23 -0.37
CA PRO A 109 -5.07 12.21 0.50
C PRO A 109 -4.08 13.32 0.87
N ALA A 110 -4.57 14.55 0.99
CA ALA A 110 -3.75 15.73 1.24
C ALA A 110 -2.92 15.63 2.55
N THR A 111 -3.32 14.76 3.48
CA THR A 111 -2.66 14.50 4.75
C THR A 111 -1.35 13.72 4.63
N MET A 112 -1.04 13.13 3.47
CA MET A 112 0.08 12.19 3.29
C MET A 112 1.20 12.66 2.36
N TYR A 113 1.18 13.93 1.91
CA TYR A 113 2.28 14.48 1.12
C TYR A 113 3.57 14.50 1.94
N THR A 114 4.45 13.55 1.69
CA THR A 114 5.84 13.60 2.15
C THR A 114 6.75 13.46 0.92
N ARG A 115 7.61 14.47 0.74
CA ARG A 115 8.65 14.53 -0.29
C ARG A 115 9.72 13.48 -0.04
#